data_AF-V9W216-F1
#
_entry.id   AF-V9W216-F1
#
_cell.length_a   1.000
_cell.length_b   1.000
_cell.length_c   1.000
_cell.angle_alpha   90.00
_cell.angle_beta   90.00
_cell.angle_gamma   90.00
#
_symmetry.space_group_name_H-M   'P 1'
#
loop_
_entity.id
_entity.type
_entity.pdbx_description
1 polymer ?
#
loop_
_entity_poly.entity_id
_entity_poly.type
_entity_poly.pdbx_seq_one_letter_code
_entity_poly.pdbx_strand_id
1 'polypeptide(L)'
;MLARLSRATYEELESFVEQRGRLIQAIQGLPVDEAERKAHLPTVQNILSFDGIFIQRMEDLKDEATNGLKRMNQAKSQKSAYAADYSPESILFDYRN
;
A
#
# COMPACT_ATOMS: atom_id res chain seq x y z
N MET A 1 2.82 11.14 12.70
CA MET A 1 2.11 10.29 11.73
C MET A 1 0.62 10.65 11.64
N LEU A 2 -0.17 10.50 12.70
CA LEU A 2 -1.63 10.74 12.72
C LEU A 2 -2.11 12.02 12.00
N ALA A 3 -1.47 13.18 12.27
CA ALA A 3 -1.86 14.46 11.68
C ALA A 3 -1.79 14.55 10.14
N ARG A 4 -1.06 13.64 9.50
CA ARG A 4 -0.88 13.59 8.05
C ARG A 4 -1.24 12.24 7.43
N LEU A 5 -1.94 11.39 8.18
CA LEU A 5 -2.23 10.01 7.79
C LEU A 5 -2.98 9.91 6.45
N SER A 6 -3.91 10.81 6.20
CA SER A 6 -4.67 10.85 4.93
C SER A 6 -3.80 11.10 3.69
N ARG A 7 -2.59 11.64 3.88
CA ARG A 7 -1.61 11.90 2.81
C ARG A 7 -0.40 11.00 2.90
N ALA A 8 -0.35 10.09 3.87
CA ALA A 8 0.78 9.19 4.02
C ALA A 8 0.88 8.25 2.81
N THR A 9 2.10 8.08 2.31
CA THR A 9 2.37 7.12 1.23
C THR A 9 2.47 5.70 1.78
N TYR A 10 2.55 4.72 0.88
CA TYR A 10 2.79 3.33 1.24
C TYR A 10 4.09 3.18 2.06
N GLU A 11 5.19 3.76 1.58
CA GLU A 11 6.51 3.67 2.20
C GLU A 11 6.54 4.29 3.60
N GLU A 12 5.82 5.41 3.78
CA GLU A 12 5.71 6.06 5.08
C GLU A 12 4.92 5.25 6.09
N LEU A 13 3.87 4.56 5.64
CA LEU A 13 3.08 3.66 6.48
C LEU A 13 3.86 2.40 6.84
N GLU A 14 4.56 1.81 5.87
CA GLU A 14 5.44 0.67 6.07
C GLU A 14 6.50 0.99 7.14
N SER A 15 7.23 2.09 6.96
CA SER A 15 8.25 2.53 7.92
C SER A 15 7.66 2.77 9.32
N PHE A 16 6.47 3.35 9.39
CA PHE A 16 5.79 3.59 10.67
C PHE A 16 5.37 2.29 11.36
N VAL A 17 4.80 1.33 10.63
CA VAL A 17 4.39 0.04 11.18
C VAL A 17 5.61 -0.74 11.68
N GLU A 18 6.72 -0.72 10.94
CA GLU A 18 7.97 -1.31 11.40
C GLU A 18 8.52 -0.66 12.67
N GLN A 19 8.54 0.67 12.72
CA GLN A 19 8.97 1.42 13.92
C GLN A 19 8.09 1.07 15.12
N ARG A 20 6.76 1.04 14.93
CA ARG A 20 5.80 0.62 15.96
C ARG A 20 6.06 -0.82 16.41
N GLY A 21 6.34 -1.74 15.48
CA GLY A 21 6.67 -3.13 15.80
C GLY A 21 7.91 -3.26 16.68
N ARG A 22 8.99 -2.54 16.36
CA ARG A 22 10.21 -2.50 17.18
C ARG A 22 9.95 -1.97 18.58
N LEU A 23 9.14 -0.92 18.72
CA LEU A 23 8.76 -0.37 20.02
C LEU A 23 7.94 -1.36 20.85
N ILE A 24 6.98 -2.06 20.23
CA ILE A 24 6.18 -3.08 20.91
C ILE A 24 7.07 -4.22 21.42
N GLN A 25 8.00 -4.70 20.59
CA GLN A 25 8.96 -5.74 20.99
C GLN A 25 9.82 -5.28 22.18
N ALA A 26 10.30 -4.03 22.14
CA ALA A 26 11.08 -3.46 23.24
C ALA A 26 10.25 -3.39 24.54
N ILE A 27 8.99 -2.93 24.45
CA ILE A 27 8.08 -2.83 25.60
C ILE A 27 7.75 -4.22 26.17
N GLN A 28 7.51 -5.22 25.33
CA GLN A 28 7.24 -6.60 25.76
C GLN A 28 8.40 -7.23 26.53
N GLY A 29 9.63 -6.78 26.29
CA GLY A 29 10.83 -7.25 27.00
C GLY A 29 11.05 -6.60 28.36
N LEU A 30 10.26 -5.59 28.75
CA LEU A 30 10.41 -4.91 30.03
C LEU A 30 9.74 -5.71 31.16
N PRO A 31 10.39 -5.86 32.33
CA PRO A 31 9.71 -6.31 33.52
C PRO A 31 8.75 -5.19 33.96
N VAL A 32 7.46 -5.49 33.98
CA VAL A 32 6.41 -4.54 34.38
C VAL A 32 5.55 -5.19 35.44
N ASP A 33 5.40 -4.52 36.58
CA ASP A 33 4.54 -5.01 37.66
C ASP A 33 3.05 -4.72 37.40
N GLU A 34 2.18 -5.25 38.27
CA GLU A 34 0.73 -5.10 38.08
C GLU A 34 0.24 -3.66 38.28
N ALA A 35 0.93 -2.86 39.10
CA ALA A 35 0.56 -1.46 39.34
C ALA A 35 0.92 -0.61 38.11
N GLU A 36 2.11 -0.79 37.55
CA GLU A 36 2.56 -0.16 36.31
C GLU A 36 1.66 -0.55 35.13
N ARG A 37 1.30 -1.83 35.01
CA ARG A 37 0.37 -2.31 33.98
C ARG A 37 -0.96 -1.57 34.03
N LYS A 38 -1.57 -1.45 35.23
CA LYS A 38 -2.83 -0.73 35.41
C LYS A 38 -2.70 0.76 35.10
N ALA A 39 -1.58 1.38 35.49
CA ALA A 39 -1.32 2.79 35.23
C ALA A 39 -1.23 3.10 33.72
N HIS A 40 -0.64 2.19 32.93
CA HIS A 40 -0.44 2.39 31.49
C HIS A 40 -1.58 1.89 30.60
N LEU A 41 -2.48 1.05 31.12
CA LEU A 41 -3.59 0.47 30.37
C LEU A 41 -4.45 1.51 29.62
N PRO A 42 -4.87 2.64 30.24
CA PRO A 42 -5.66 3.66 29.53
C PRO A 42 -4.91 4.28 28.34
N THR A 43 -3.60 4.50 28.49
CA THR A 43 -2.75 5.04 27.42
C THR A 43 -2.66 4.06 26.25
N VAL A 44 -2.48 2.77 26.54
CA VAL A 44 -2.46 1.72 25.50
C VAL A 44 -3.81 1.66 24.79
N GLN A 45 -4.93 1.68 25.51
CA GLN A 45 -6.26 1.67 24.92
C GLN A 45 -6.50 2.89 24.02
N ASN A 46 -6.08 4.07 24.45
CA ASN A 46 -6.15 5.28 23.65
C ASN A 46 -5.34 5.15 22.35
N ILE A 47 -4.11 4.60 22.41
CA ILE A 47 -3.29 4.36 21.21
C ILE A 47 -3.98 3.38 20.27
N LEU A 48 -4.51 2.26 20.79
CA LEU A 48 -5.20 1.24 20.00
C LEU A 48 -6.48 1.78 19.34
N SER A 49 -7.13 2.78 19.92
CA SER A 49 -8.33 3.41 19.34
C SER A 49 -8.08 4.02 17.95
N PHE A 50 -6.82 4.36 17.64
CA PHE A 50 -6.44 4.88 16.34
C PHE A 50 -6.11 3.80 15.30
N ASP A 51 -6.00 2.51 15.67
CA ASP A 51 -5.58 1.49 14.70
C ASP A 51 -6.55 1.38 13.50
N GLY A 52 -7.85 1.63 13.72
CA GLY A 52 -8.87 1.62 12.67
C GLY A 52 -8.60 2.63 11.54
N ILE A 53 -8.12 3.84 11.86
CA ILE A 53 -7.84 4.86 10.84
C ILE A 53 -6.58 4.53 10.03
N PHE A 54 -5.61 3.84 10.62
CA PHE A 54 -4.44 3.33 9.89
C PHE A 54 -4.83 2.21 8.93
N ILE A 55 -5.67 1.28 9.38
CA ILE A 55 -6.19 0.18 8.54
C ILE A 55 -6.94 0.76 7.34
N GLN A 56 -7.85 1.71 7.58
CA GLN A 56 -8.60 2.34 6.49
C GLN A 56 -7.67 2.96 5.44
N ARG A 57 -6.63 3.68 5.86
CA ARG A 57 -5.69 4.29 4.92
C ARG A 57 -4.93 3.24 4.10
N MET A 58 -4.55 2.11 4.71
CA MET A 58 -3.90 1.01 4.00
C MET A 58 -4.83 0.37 2.97
N GLU A 59 -6.11 0.21 3.30
CA GLU A 59 -7.13 -0.26 2.37
C GLU A 59 -7.32 0.69 1.18
N ASP A 60 -7.39 2.01 1.44
CA ASP A 60 -7.50 3.02 0.37
C ASP A 60 -6.33 2.93 -0.62
N LEU A 61 -5.10 2.76 -0.13
CA LEU A 61 -3.91 2.60 -0.96
C LEU A 61 -3.94 1.30 -1.77
N LYS A 62 -4.40 0.20 -1.16
CA LYS A 62 -4.57 -1.09 -1.84
C LYS A 62 -5.58 -0.99 -2.98
N ASP A 63 -6.70 -0.30 -2.74
CA ASP A 63 -7.74 -0.09 -3.75
C ASP A 63 -7.25 0.80 -4.89
N GLU A 64 -6.49 1.86 -4.58
CA GLU A 64 -5.85 2.72 -5.58
C GLU A 64 -4.91 1.92 -6.50
N ALA A 65 -4.02 1.12 -5.92
CA ALA A 65 -3.09 0.26 -6.66
C ALA A 65 -3.83 -0.77 -7.53
N THR A 66 -4.85 -1.42 -6.97
CA THR A 66 -5.68 -2.41 -7.68
C THR A 66 -6.37 -1.77 -8.89
N ASN A 67 -6.93 -0.58 -8.72
CA ASN A 67 -7.60 0.15 -9.79
C ASN A 67 -6.60 0.66 -10.85
N GLY A 68 -5.39 1.05 -10.44
CA GLY A 68 -4.30 1.40 -11.36
C GLY A 68 -3.92 0.22 -12.27
N LEU A 69 -3.74 -0.97 -11.69
CA LEU A 69 -3.43 -2.19 -12.44
C LEU A 69 -4.54 -2.55 -13.43
N LYS A 70 -5.81 -2.48 -13.01
CA LYS A 70 -6.97 -2.72 -13.90
C LYS A 70 -6.96 -1.79 -15.11
N ARG A 71 -6.75 -0.48 -14.89
CA ARG A 71 -6.67 0.51 -15.97
C ARG A 71 -5.51 0.25 -16.93
N MET A 72 -4.34 -0.12 -16.40
CA MET A 72 -3.18 -0.47 -17.24
C MET A 72 -3.47 -1.69 -18.12
N ASN A 73 -4.12 -2.72 -17.58
CA ASN A 73 -4.48 -3.92 -18.34
C ASN A 73 -5.53 -3.63 -19.43
N GLN A 74 -6.52 -2.79 -19.14
CA GLN A 74 -7.49 -2.33 -20.13
C GLN A 74 -6.82 -1.53 -21.26
N ALA A 75 -5.91 -0.60 -20.91
CA ALA A 75 -5.18 0.18 -21.90
C ALA A 75 -4.28 -0.68 -22.81
N LYS A 76 -3.64 -1.72 -22.25
CA LYS A 76 -2.88 -2.71 -23.04
C LYS A 76 -3.79 -3.48 -23.99
N SER A 77 -4.94 -3.95 -23.51
CA SER A 77 -5.91 -4.70 -24.31
C SER A 77 -6.45 -3.86 -25.47
N GLN A 78 -6.77 -2.59 -25.23
CA GLN A 78 -7.19 -1.65 -26.26
C GLN A 78 -6.07 -1.41 -27.29
N LYS A 79 -4.84 -1.15 -26.86
CA LYS A 79 -3.69 -1.00 -27.77
C LYS A 79 -3.46 -2.24 -28.64
N SER A 80 -3.57 -3.43 -28.07
CA SER A 80 -3.44 -4.69 -28.82
C SER A 80 -4.57 -4.89 -29.84
N ALA A 81 -5.80 -4.50 -29.53
CA ALA A 81 -6.93 -4.58 -30.47
C ALA A 81 -6.76 -3.62 -31.65
N TYR A 82 -6.35 -2.37 -31.41
CA TYR A 82 -6.07 -1.41 -32.48
C TYR A 82 -4.81 -1.74 -33.30
N ALA A 83 -3.79 -2.35 -32.68
CA ALA A 83 -2.59 -2.80 -33.40
C ALA A 83 -2.84 -4.05 -34.25
N ALA A 84 -3.77 -4.93 -33.85
CA ALA A 84 -4.15 -6.11 -34.64
C ALA A 84 -4.93 -5.74 -35.91
N ASP A 85 -5.71 -4.65 -35.89
CA ASP A 85 -6.43 -4.13 -37.06
C ASP A 85 -5.53 -3.30 -37.99
N TYR A 86 -4.35 -2.88 -37.52
CA TYR A 86 -3.30 -2.24 -38.31
C TYR A 86 -2.25 -3.29 -38.74
N SER A 87 -2.70 -4.37 -39.40
CA SER A 87 -1.84 -5.14 -40.30
C SER A 87 -2.19 -4.75 -41.74
N PRO A 88 -1.69 -3.61 -42.26
CA PRO A 88 -1.69 -3.41 -43.70
C PRO A 88 -0.68 -4.41 -44.25
N GLU A 89 -1.17 -5.41 -44.98
CA GLU A 89 -0.48 -6.05 -46.10
C GLU A 89 1.06 -5.95 -46.01
N SER A 90 1.68 -6.87 -45.27
CA SER A 90 3.13 -7.06 -45.28
C SER A 90 3.56 -7.55 -46.67
N ILE A 91 3.57 -6.64 -47.65
CA ILE A 91 4.16 -6.86 -48.96
C ILE A 91 5.65 -6.58 -48.80
N LEU A 92 6.39 -7.64 -48.50
CA LEU A 92 7.84 -7.68 -48.52
C LEU A 92 8.29 -7.60 -49.99
N PHE A 93 8.58 -6.40 -50.50
CA PHE A 93 9.24 -6.25 -51.79
C PHE A 93 10.72 -6.61 -51.65
N ASP A 94 11.09 -7.82 -52.08
CA ASP A 94 12.48 -8.19 -52.35
C ASP A 94 12.90 -7.59 -53.70
N TYR A 95 13.68 -6.51 -53.67
CA TYR A 95 14.37 -6.05 -54.86
C TYR A 95 15.65 -6.86 -55.01
N ARG A 96 15.60 -7.86 -55.91
CA ARG A 96 16.79 -8.46 -56.52
C ARG A 96 16.93 -8.01 -57.97
N ASN A 97 18.15 -7.58 -58.28
CA ASN A 97 18.77 -7.16 -59.55
C ASN A 97 18.73 -5.66 -59.85
#